data_AF-A0A3D4CTK2-F1
#
_entry.id   AF-A0A3D4CTK2-F1
#
_cell.length_a   1.000
_cell.length_b   1.000
_cell.length_c   1.000
_cell.angle_alpha   90.00
_cell.angle_beta   90.00
_cell.angle_gamma   90.00
#
_symmetry.space_group_name_H-M   'P 1'
#
loop_
_entity.id
_entity.type
_entity.pdbx_description
1 polymer ?
#
loop_
_entity_poly.entity_id
_entity_poly.type
_entity_poly.pdbx_seq_one_letter_code
_entity_poly.pdbx_strand_id
1 'polypeptide(L)'
;MRWLALPAVLGVISCSSNENTLEIRQYHLRSLDLEREMNAPRAEQLRRFHGAVTTAEKRDRLGHYYRVQWNGPVGEENAPVRMVFRYRQAATGSAVREIVIKAAPVVEGVAEFQVTGSDYLEGGRVLSWHLSYYRGERLIETRQSYLWQ
;
A
#
# COMPACT_ATOMS: atom_id res chain seq x y z
N MET A 1 62.45 -16.83 -19.55
CA MET A 1 61.09 -16.33 -19.87
C MET A 1 60.25 -16.28 -18.60
N ARG A 2 59.81 -15.10 -18.17
CA ARG A 2 58.98 -14.88 -16.97
C ARG A 2 57.49 -14.80 -17.36
N TRP A 3 56.69 -15.63 -16.71
CA TRP A 3 55.38 -15.35 -16.08
C TRP A 3 54.28 -14.61 -16.87
N LEU A 4 53.10 -15.24 -17.00
CA LEU A 4 51.90 -14.95 -16.19
C LEU A 4 50.70 -15.79 -16.67
N ALA A 5 50.21 -16.69 -15.81
CA ALA A 5 48.91 -17.31 -15.95
C ALA A 5 47.87 -16.40 -15.26
N LEU A 6 46.88 -15.93 -16.02
CA LEU A 6 45.71 -15.20 -15.51
C LEU A 6 44.57 -16.20 -15.27
N PRO A 7 44.08 -16.38 -14.03
CA PRO A 7 42.83 -17.09 -13.82
C PRO A 7 41.67 -16.13 -14.10
N ALA A 8 40.84 -16.48 -15.09
CA ALA A 8 39.58 -15.81 -15.36
C ALA A 8 38.56 -16.19 -14.27
N VAL A 9 38.39 -15.30 -13.29
CA VAL A 9 37.33 -15.41 -12.29
C VAL A 9 36.02 -14.94 -12.93
N LEU A 10 35.22 -15.90 -13.42
CA LEU A 10 33.84 -15.67 -13.82
C LEU A 10 33.00 -15.46 -12.55
N GLY A 11 32.84 -14.19 -12.16
CA GLY A 11 31.91 -13.79 -11.11
C GLY A 11 30.48 -14.06 -11.54
N VAL A 12 29.86 -15.08 -10.94
CA VAL A 12 28.42 -15.33 -11.03
C VAL A 12 27.71 -14.19 -10.30
N ILE A 13 27.12 -13.27 -11.07
CA ILE A 13 26.17 -12.29 -10.53
C ILE A 13 24.91 -13.08 -10.20
N SER A 14 24.84 -13.61 -8.99
CA SER A 14 23.60 -14.16 -8.44
C SER A 14 22.69 -12.99 -8.09
N CYS A 15 21.70 -12.72 -8.94
CA CYS A 15 20.53 -11.96 -8.53
C CYS A 15 19.77 -12.84 -7.52
N SER A 16 20.14 -12.76 -6.25
CA SER A 16 19.27 -13.21 -5.16
C SER A 16 18.05 -12.30 -5.17
N SER A 17 16.97 -12.74 -5.81
CA SER A 17 15.66 -12.11 -5.65
C SER A 17 15.24 -12.37 -4.21
N ASN A 18 15.34 -11.35 -3.34
CA ASN A 18 14.73 -11.46 -2.03
C ASN A 18 13.24 -11.75 -2.23
N GLU A 19 12.77 -12.89 -1.71
CA GLU A 19 11.43 -13.47 -1.97
C GLU A 19 10.27 -12.66 -1.36
N ASN A 20 10.57 -11.56 -0.66
CA ASN A 20 9.56 -10.74 0.01
C ASN A 20 9.02 -9.70 -0.96
N THR A 21 7.71 -9.58 -1.00
CA THR A 21 7.04 -8.62 -1.88
C THR A 21 6.06 -7.78 -1.09
N LEU A 22 6.08 -6.47 -1.31
CA LEU A 22 5.06 -5.54 -0.85
C LEU A 22 4.48 -4.80 -2.05
N GLU A 23 3.26 -5.17 -2.44
CA GLU A 23 2.50 -4.57 -3.53
C GLU A 23 1.42 -3.64 -2.96
N ILE A 24 1.26 -2.47 -3.59
CA ILE A 24 0.23 -1.51 -3.24
C ILE A 24 -0.56 -1.15 -4.48
N ARG A 25 -1.88 -1.37 -4.43
CA ARG A 25 -2.83 -0.91 -5.43
C ARG A 25 -3.68 0.21 -4.84
N GLN A 26 -3.62 1.36 -5.49
CA GLN A 26 -4.36 2.55 -5.11
C GLN A 26 -5.63 2.71 -5.96
N TYR A 27 -6.71 3.14 -5.32
CA TYR A 27 -7.95 3.51 -5.99
C TYR A 27 -8.55 4.76 -5.35
N HIS A 28 -9.13 5.64 -6.16
CA HIS A 28 -9.71 6.89 -5.70
C HIS A 28 -11.15 7.00 -6.19
N LEU A 29 -12.09 6.86 -5.26
CA LEU A 29 -13.51 7.03 -5.52
C LEU A 29 -13.89 8.51 -5.33
N ARG A 30 -14.01 9.25 -6.43
CA ARG A 30 -14.12 10.71 -6.43
C ARG A 30 -15.55 11.23 -6.37
N SER A 31 -16.47 10.51 -6.98
CA SER A 31 -17.85 10.96 -7.20
C SER A 31 -18.82 9.80 -7.04
N LEU A 32 -20.09 10.16 -6.88
CA LEU A 32 -21.22 9.22 -6.86
C LEU A 32 -21.58 8.70 -8.26
N ASP A 33 -21.09 9.38 -9.29
CA ASP A 33 -21.33 9.03 -10.68
C ASP A 33 -20.52 7.78 -11.04
N LEU A 34 -21.24 6.75 -11.47
CA LEU A 34 -20.64 5.54 -12.00
C LEU A 34 -20.13 5.79 -13.42
N GLU A 35 -18.96 5.26 -13.73
CA GLU A 35 -18.47 5.10 -15.09
C GLU A 35 -19.56 4.45 -15.94
N ARG A 36 -19.78 4.91 -17.17
CA ARG A 36 -20.94 4.52 -17.98
C ARG A 36 -20.77 3.12 -18.53
N GLU A 37 -19.57 2.80 -19.01
CA GLU A 37 -19.25 1.50 -19.58
C GLU A 37 -18.97 0.45 -18.51
N MET A 38 -19.35 -0.79 -18.78
CA MET A 38 -19.01 -1.88 -17.87
C MET A 38 -17.54 -2.27 -18.05
N ASN A 39 -16.69 -1.70 -17.19
CA ASN A 39 -15.24 -1.91 -17.18
C ASN A 39 -14.70 -2.10 -15.75
N ALA A 40 -13.39 -2.33 -15.62
CA ALA A 40 -12.77 -2.55 -14.31
C ALA A 40 -12.98 -1.37 -13.32
N PRO A 41 -12.85 -0.09 -13.72
CA PRO A 41 -13.24 1.04 -12.87
C PRO A 41 -14.68 0.98 -12.38
N ARG A 42 -15.67 0.74 -13.27
CA ARG A 42 -17.09 0.64 -12.89
C ARG A 42 -17.32 -0.50 -11.91
N ALA A 43 -16.71 -1.66 -12.15
CA ALA A 43 -16.81 -2.82 -11.27
C ALA A 43 -16.27 -2.50 -9.87
N GLU A 44 -15.14 -1.79 -9.78
CA GLU A 44 -14.59 -1.34 -8.50
C GLU A 44 -15.51 -0.31 -7.82
N GLN A 45 -16.08 0.67 -8.55
CA GLN A 45 -17.05 1.62 -7.99
C GLN A 45 -18.27 0.90 -7.40
N LEU A 46 -18.85 -0.04 -8.16
CA LEU A 46 -20.00 -0.84 -7.71
C LEU A 46 -19.66 -1.64 -6.45
N ARG A 47 -18.45 -2.21 -6.39
CA ARG A 47 -17.96 -2.91 -5.20
C ARG A 47 -17.84 -1.97 -4.00
N ARG A 48 -17.33 -0.75 -4.18
CA ARG A 48 -17.20 0.24 -3.09
C ARG A 48 -18.54 0.75 -2.57
N PHE A 49 -19.53 0.88 -3.45
CA PHE A 49 -20.89 1.28 -3.07
C PHE A 49 -21.78 0.11 -2.64
N HIS A 50 -21.28 -1.12 -2.68
CA HIS A 50 -22.05 -2.28 -2.26
C HIS A 50 -22.52 -2.12 -0.80
N GLY A 51 -23.82 -2.28 -0.56
CA GLY A 51 -24.45 -2.11 0.74
C GLY A 51 -24.74 -0.65 1.16
N ALA A 52 -24.26 0.35 0.42
CA ALA A 52 -24.64 1.75 0.62
C ALA A 52 -25.91 2.05 -0.21
N VAL A 53 -27.04 2.21 0.47
CA VAL A 53 -28.36 2.39 -0.14
C VAL A 53 -28.63 3.87 -0.36
N THR A 54 -28.39 4.70 0.66
CA THR A 54 -28.69 6.13 0.65
C THR A 54 -27.55 6.95 0.01
N THR A 55 -27.87 8.16 -0.44
CA THR A 55 -26.87 9.11 -0.95
C THR A 55 -25.83 9.47 0.11
N ALA A 56 -26.24 9.61 1.37
CA ALA A 56 -25.33 9.88 2.49
C ALA A 56 -24.35 8.72 2.67
N GLU A 57 -24.84 7.48 2.73
CA GLU A 57 -23.98 6.30 2.86
C GLU A 57 -23.00 6.17 1.70
N LYS A 58 -23.43 6.45 0.45
CA LYS A 58 -22.53 6.43 -0.70
C LYS A 58 -21.50 7.56 -0.63
N ARG A 59 -21.91 8.76 -0.18
CA ARG A 59 -21.01 9.90 0.02
C ARG A 59 -19.92 9.56 1.03
N ASP A 60 -20.25 8.80 2.08
CA ASP A 60 -19.28 8.34 3.08
C ASP A 60 -18.28 7.31 2.54
N ARG A 61 -18.56 6.69 1.39
CA ARG A 61 -17.60 5.81 0.68
C ARG A 61 -16.62 6.59 -0.21
N LEU A 62 -16.84 7.88 -0.46
CA LEU A 62 -15.90 8.65 -1.27
C LEU A 62 -14.56 8.75 -0.56
N GLY A 63 -13.47 8.62 -1.32
CA GLY A 63 -12.13 8.73 -0.77
C GLY A 63 -11.08 7.83 -1.42
N HIS A 64 -9.96 7.68 -0.73
CA HIS A 64 -8.81 6.91 -1.19
C HIS A 64 -8.76 5.54 -0.52
N TYR A 65 -8.48 4.53 -1.32
CA TYR A 65 -8.32 3.15 -0.92
C TYR A 65 -6.93 2.66 -1.33
N TYR A 66 -6.19 2.07 -0.39
CA TYR A 66 -4.85 1.52 -0.62
C TYR A 66 -4.87 0.05 -0.20
N ARG A 67 -5.01 -0.83 -1.19
CA ARG A 67 -4.93 -2.27 -0.99
C ARG A 67 -3.47 -2.67 -0.97
N VAL A 68 -3.03 -3.22 0.15
CA VAL A 68 -1.66 -3.69 0.37
C VAL A 68 -1.70 -5.21 0.39
N GLN A 69 -0.86 -5.83 -0.43
CA GLN A 69 -0.62 -7.27 -0.42
C GLN A 69 0.84 -7.50 -0.07
N TRP A 70 1.09 -8.46 0.82
CA TRP A 70 2.45 -8.78 1.23
C TRP A 70 2.74 -10.28 1.14
N ASN A 71 4.00 -10.59 0.83
CA ASN A 71 4.64 -11.86 1.13
C ASN A 71 5.84 -11.59 2.05
N GLY A 72 5.83 -12.18 3.24
CA GLY A 72 6.80 -11.94 4.29
C GLY A 72 8.08 -12.78 4.17
N PRO A 73 9.15 -12.36 4.89
CA PRO A 73 10.40 -13.11 4.98
C PRO A 73 10.23 -14.53 5.49
N VAL A 74 10.89 -15.45 4.78
CA VAL A 74 11.22 -16.78 5.27
C VAL A 74 12.00 -16.64 6.59
N GLY A 75 11.64 -17.43 7.60
CA GLY A 75 12.21 -17.41 8.94
C GLY A 75 11.55 -16.42 9.92
N GLU A 76 10.57 -15.62 9.47
CA GLU A 76 9.82 -14.67 10.32
C GLU A 76 8.29 -14.88 10.25
N GLU A 77 7.88 -16.11 9.92
CA GLU A 77 6.47 -16.49 9.78
C GLU A 77 5.69 -16.31 11.07
N ASN A 78 6.35 -16.50 12.21
CA ASN A 78 5.78 -16.40 13.55
C ASN A 78 5.84 -14.96 14.13
N ALA A 79 6.46 -14.01 13.43
CA ALA A 79 6.48 -12.62 13.87
C ALA A 79 5.17 -11.90 13.46
N PRO A 80 4.58 -11.09 14.36
CA PRO A 80 3.34 -10.35 14.06
C PRO A 80 3.58 -9.32 12.96
N VAL A 81 2.56 -9.09 12.15
CA VAL A 81 2.60 -8.08 11.08
C VAL A 81 2.11 -6.74 11.61
N ARG A 82 2.88 -5.69 11.36
CA ARG A 82 2.47 -4.31 11.63
C ARG A 82 2.72 -3.44 10.41
N MET A 83 1.70 -2.73 9.96
CA MET A 83 1.78 -1.80 8.85
C MET A 83 1.40 -0.40 9.31
N VAL A 84 2.24 0.57 9.00
CA VAL A 84 2.06 1.97 9.40
C VAL A 84 1.95 2.81 8.15
N PHE A 85 0.75 3.32 7.87
CA PHE A 85 0.44 4.15 6.73
C PHE A 85 0.34 5.61 7.15
N ARG A 86 1.27 6.43 6.68
CA ARG A 86 1.32 7.88 6.94
C ARG A 86 0.93 8.64 5.70
N TYR A 87 0.17 9.71 5.86
CA TYR A 87 -0.33 10.49 4.73
C TYR A 87 -0.55 11.95 5.07
N ARG A 88 -0.55 12.80 4.04
CA ARG A 88 -0.88 14.24 4.11
C ARG A 88 -2.10 14.51 3.24
N GLN A 89 -2.99 15.40 3.67
CA GLN A 89 -4.20 15.74 2.90
C GLN A 89 -4.21 17.21 2.48
N ALA A 90 -4.99 17.50 1.44
CA ALA A 90 -5.03 18.82 0.81
C ALA A 90 -5.44 19.95 1.76
N ALA A 91 -6.36 19.71 2.69
CA ALA A 91 -6.84 20.73 3.62
C ALA A 91 -6.04 20.81 4.92
N THR A 92 -5.08 19.90 5.17
CA THR A 92 -4.39 19.79 6.46
C THR A 92 -2.96 20.35 6.45
N GLY A 93 -2.55 21.03 5.36
CA GLY A 93 -1.21 21.59 5.22
C GLY A 93 -0.12 20.51 5.31
N SER A 94 0.90 20.74 6.14
CA SER A 94 2.02 19.81 6.35
C SER A 94 1.73 18.70 7.37
N ALA A 95 0.54 18.70 8.00
CA ALA A 95 0.20 17.73 9.03
C ALA A 95 0.21 16.30 8.48
N VAL A 96 0.90 15.41 9.18
CA VAL A 96 0.97 13.98 8.85
C VAL A 96 -0.04 13.24 9.73
N ARG A 97 -0.93 12.48 9.08
CA ARG A 97 -1.86 11.55 9.71
C ARG A 97 -1.33 10.13 9.60
N GLU A 98 -1.80 9.24 10.48
CA GLU A 98 -1.35 7.86 10.55
C GLU A 98 -2.53 6.89 10.69
N ILE A 99 -2.46 5.76 9.99
CA ILE A 99 -3.31 4.59 10.19
C ILE A 99 -2.39 3.40 10.43
N VAL A 100 -2.68 2.61 11.48
CA VAL A 100 -1.91 1.41 11.82
C VAL A 100 -2.79 0.18 11.71
N ILE A 101 -2.33 -0.80 10.93
CA ILE A 101 -2.95 -2.13 10.86
C ILE A 101 -2.00 -3.13 11.53
N LYS A 102 -2.55 -3.97 12.41
CA LYS A 102 -1.87 -5.11 13.02
C LYS A 102 -2.58 -6.38 12.60
N ALA A 103 -1.82 -7.39 12.22
CA ALA A 103 -2.35 -8.71 11.89
C ALA A 103 -1.58 -9.80 12.65
N ALA A 104 -2.24 -10.94 12.84
CA ALA A 104 -1.62 -12.13 13.41
C ALA A 104 -0.39 -12.57 12.57
N PRO A 105 0.52 -13.37 13.14
CA PRO A 105 1.63 -13.95 12.39
C PRO A 105 1.10 -14.77 11.21
N VAL A 106 1.28 -14.24 10.01
CA VAL A 106 0.89 -14.89 8.75
C VAL A 106 1.91 -14.51 7.69
N VAL A 107 2.39 -15.46 6.89
CA VAL A 107 3.43 -15.20 5.87
C VAL A 107 2.91 -14.22 4.82
N GLU A 108 1.72 -14.49 4.30
CA GLU A 108 1.09 -13.70 3.25
C GLU A 108 -0.21 -13.08 3.75
N GLY A 109 -0.58 -11.94 3.19
CA GLY A 109 -1.86 -11.36 3.51
C GLY A 109 -2.22 -10.13 2.69
N VAL A 110 -3.43 -9.65 2.96
CA VAL A 110 -3.99 -8.47 2.34
C VAL A 110 -4.57 -7.57 3.42
N ALA A 111 -4.31 -6.27 3.31
CA ALA A 111 -4.87 -5.23 4.14
C ALA A 111 -5.35 -4.09 3.26
N GLU A 112 -6.25 -3.25 3.77
CA GLU A 112 -6.68 -2.06 3.07
C GLU A 112 -6.68 -0.86 4.02
N PHE A 113 -5.97 0.19 3.63
CA PHE A 113 -6.05 1.50 4.27
C PHE A 113 -7.07 2.35 3.54
N GLN A 114 -7.92 3.03 4.30
CA GLN A 114 -9.00 3.84 3.77
C GLN A 114 -8.91 5.25 4.36
N VAL A 115 -8.96 6.25 3.50
CA VAL A 115 -9.17 7.65 3.86
C VAL A 115 -10.47 8.05 3.17
N THR A 116 -11.59 7.83 3.85
CA THR A 116 -12.96 7.97 3.33
C THR A 116 -13.85 8.71 4.33
N GLY A 117 -15.11 8.97 3.99
CA GLY A 117 -16.06 9.60 4.91
C GLY A 117 -15.59 10.97 5.35
N SER A 118 -15.85 11.34 6.62
CA SER A 118 -15.48 12.65 7.18
C SER A 118 -14.00 12.97 6.99
N ASP A 119 -13.09 12.01 7.19
CA ASP A 119 -11.65 12.22 7.00
C ASP A 119 -11.33 12.73 5.58
N TYR A 120 -11.98 12.17 4.56
CA TYR A 120 -11.79 12.59 3.18
C TYR A 120 -12.60 13.84 2.82
N LEU A 121 -13.85 13.94 3.29
CA LEU A 121 -14.75 15.03 2.95
C LEU A 121 -14.29 16.36 3.56
N GLU A 122 -13.68 16.32 4.75
CA GLU A 122 -13.15 17.49 5.46
C GLU A 122 -11.66 17.71 5.18
N GLY A 123 -10.85 16.63 5.23
CA GLY A 123 -9.40 16.71 5.00
C GLY A 123 -9.02 16.85 3.52
N GLY A 124 -9.92 16.49 2.62
CA GLY A 124 -9.69 16.48 1.18
C GLY A 124 -8.85 15.29 0.71
N ARG A 125 -8.43 15.35 -0.57
CA ARG A 125 -7.63 14.27 -1.19
C ARG A 125 -6.30 14.04 -0.48
N VAL A 126 -5.82 12.81 -0.51
CA VAL A 126 -4.46 12.47 -0.08
C VAL A 126 -3.48 13.03 -1.12
N LEU A 127 -2.49 13.79 -0.65
CA LEU A 127 -1.46 14.41 -1.50
C LEU A 127 -0.21 13.52 -1.62
N SER A 128 0.22 12.96 -0.50
CA SER A 128 1.41 12.11 -0.40
C SER A 128 1.21 11.08 0.69
N TRP A 129 1.81 9.90 0.53
CA TRP A 129 1.74 8.82 1.50
C TRP A 129 3.05 8.03 1.60
N HIS A 130 3.25 7.37 2.73
CA HIS A 130 4.34 6.45 3.02
C HIS A 130 3.84 5.30 3.88
N LEU A 131 4.13 4.07 3.45
CA LEU A 131 3.83 2.83 4.14
C LEU A 131 5.13 2.21 4.64
N SER A 132 5.16 1.84 5.93
CA SER A 132 6.16 0.95 6.50
C SER A 132 5.56 -0.39 6.88
N TYR A 133 6.17 -1.48 6.45
CA TYR A 133 5.79 -2.85 6.78
C TYR A 133 6.82 -3.47 7.72
N TYR A 134 6.36 -3.94 8.88
CA TYR A 134 7.18 -4.53 9.93
C TYR A 134 6.78 -5.99 10.22
N ARG A 135 7.77 -6.77 10.63
CA ARG A 135 7.64 -8.07 11.30
C ARG A 135 8.20 -7.94 12.71
N GLY A 136 7.34 -8.05 13.72
CA GLY A 136 7.71 -7.68 15.08
C GLY A 136 8.21 -6.22 15.12
N GLU A 137 9.47 -6.04 15.53
CA GLU A 137 10.13 -4.73 15.54
C GLU A 137 10.98 -4.46 14.28
N ARG A 138 11.18 -5.46 13.43
CA ARG A 138 12.03 -5.31 12.24
C ARG A 138 11.26 -4.67 11.09
N LEU A 139 11.82 -3.59 10.54
CA LEU A 139 11.34 -3.02 9.28
C LEU A 139 11.72 -3.96 8.13
N ILE A 140 10.72 -4.42 7.39
CA ILE A 140 10.89 -5.28 6.22
C ILE A 140 11.09 -4.43 4.97
N GLU A 141 10.13 -3.53 4.72
CA GLU A 141 10.09 -2.75 3.49
C GLU A 141 9.28 -1.46 3.69
N THR A 142 9.60 -0.46 2.89
CA THR A 142 8.85 0.79 2.77
C THR A 142 8.41 1.04 1.33
N ARG A 143 7.25 1.68 1.19
CA ARG A 143 6.73 2.17 -0.09
C ARG A 143 6.21 3.59 0.12
N GLN A 144 6.30 4.43 -0.90
CA GLN A 144 5.81 5.80 -0.80
C GLN A 144 5.36 6.35 -2.14
N SER A 145 4.49 7.35 -2.10
CA SER A 145 4.20 8.19 -3.26
C SER A 145 5.41 9.04 -3.64
N TYR A 146 5.51 9.42 -4.91
CA TYR A 146 6.57 10.30 -5.40
C TYR A 146 6.70 11.63 -4.62
N LEU A 147 5.57 12.20 -4.17
CA LEU A 147 5.54 13.48 -3.44
C LEU A 147 5.86 13.34 -1.94
N TRP A 148 6.21 12.15 -1.46
CA TRP A 148 6.59 11.96 -0.08
C TRP A 148 8.06 12.37 0.12
N GLN A 149 8.25 13.35 1.00
CA GLN A 149 9.52 13.88 1.49
C GLN A 149 9.46 13.99 3.02
#